data_AF-R0M653-F1
#
_entry.id   AF-R0M653-F1
#
_cell.length_a   1.000
_cell.length_b   1.000
_cell.length_c   1.000
_cell.angle_alpha   90.00
_cell.angle_beta   90.00
_cell.angle_gamma   90.00
#
_symmetry.space_group_name_H-M   'P 1'
#
loop_
_entity.id
_entity.type
_entity.pdbx_description
1 polymer ?
#
loop_
_entity_poly.entity_id
_entity_poly.type
_entity_poly.pdbx_seq_one_letter_code
_entity_poly.pdbx_strand_id
1 'polypeptide(L)'
;GARERPDAVQLDRLLGERVRKELRGLRLLTQYGLNPLRRVHTVTKKPMSWHDNIEEPADEKFLNVIHHAALEPTKKYSEPQTESQEIGWNTTPLIDIDRTDRRLYFPRRKTEIT
;
A
#
# COMPACT_ATOMS: atom_id res chain seq x y z
N GLY A 1 9.47 -54.89 11.17
CA GLY A 1 8.45 -55.07 10.12
C GLY A 1 8.52 -53.91 9.18
N ALA A 2 9.05 -54.10 7.97
CA ALA A 2 9.15 -53.03 6.98
C ALA A 2 7.75 -52.78 6.37
N ARG A 3 7.28 -51.53 6.37
CA ARG A 3 6.07 -51.15 5.64
C ARG A 3 6.39 -51.19 4.15
N GLU A 4 5.69 -52.04 3.40
CA GLU A 4 5.78 -52.07 1.94
C GLU A 4 5.39 -50.72 1.34
N ARG A 5 6.03 -50.35 0.22
CA ARG A 5 5.73 -49.11 -0.49
C ARG A 5 4.30 -49.20 -1.03
N PRO A 6 3.44 -48.21 -0.79
CA PRO A 6 2.06 -48.27 -1.25
C PRO A 6 2.00 -48.27 -2.78
N ASP A 7 1.23 -49.21 -3.32
CA ASP A 7 0.97 -49.34 -4.75
C ASP A 7 0.25 -48.08 -5.28
N ALA A 8 0.77 -47.50 -6.37
CA ALA A 8 0.26 -46.27 -6.94
C ALA A 8 -1.20 -46.40 -7.39
N VAL A 9 -1.60 -47.57 -7.88
CA VAL A 9 -2.98 -47.85 -8.30
C VAL A 9 -3.93 -47.85 -7.09
N GLN A 10 -3.48 -48.37 -5.95
CA GLN A 10 -4.26 -48.37 -4.71
C GLN A 10 -4.43 -46.96 -4.14
N LEU A 11 -3.37 -46.13 -4.21
CA LEU A 11 -3.44 -44.73 -3.75
C LEU A 11 -4.43 -43.90 -4.57
N ASP A 12 -4.43 -44.06 -5.90
CA ASP A 12 -5.34 -43.33 -6.78
C ASP A 12 -6.80 -43.74 -6.54
N ARG A 13 -7.04 -45.03 -6.29
CA ARG A 13 -8.36 -45.54 -5.91
C ARG A 13 -8.86 -44.92 -4.59
N LEU A 14 -7.99 -44.83 -3.59
CA LEU A 14 -8.31 -44.21 -2.30
C LEU A 14 -8.58 -42.71 -2.43
N LEU A 15 -7.81 -42.01 -3.27
CA LEU A 15 -8.01 -40.59 -3.57
C LEU A 15 -9.37 -40.36 -4.20
N GLY A 16 -9.72 -41.14 -5.23
CA GLY A 16 -11.02 -41.07 -5.90
C GLY A 16 -12.19 -41.36 -4.96
N GLU A 17 -12.04 -42.28 -4.00
CA GLU A 17 -13.05 -42.52 -2.98
C GLU A 17 -13.19 -41.36 -1.99
N ARG A 18 -12.08 -40.74 -1.59
CA ARG A 18 -12.09 -39.56 -0.71
C ARG A 18 -12.81 -38.39 -1.37
N VAL A 19 -12.46 -38.08 -2.62
CA VAL A 19 -13.12 -37.00 -3.40
C VAL A 19 -14.62 -37.27 -3.52
N ARG A 20 -15.04 -38.50 -3.82
CA ARG A 20 -16.46 -38.87 -3.89
C ARG A 20 -17.21 -38.69 -2.56
N LYS A 21 -16.57 -39.00 -1.43
CA LYS A 21 -17.15 -38.80 -0.09
C LYS A 21 -17.28 -37.32 0.26
N GLU A 22 -16.27 -36.53 -0.06
CA GLU A 22 -16.29 -35.08 0.17
C GLU A 22 -17.38 -34.41 -0.69
N LEU A 23 -17.44 -34.72 -1.99
CA LEU A 23 -18.47 -34.20 -2.89
C LEU A 23 -19.89 -34.56 -2.47
N ARG A 24 -20.10 -35.74 -1.86
CA ARG A 24 -21.42 -36.14 -1.33
C ARG A 24 -21.88 -35.25 -0.16
N GLY A 25 -20.96 -34.72 0.63
CA GLY A 25 -21.25 -33.86 1.78
C GLY A 25 -21.32 -32.36 1.46
N LEU A 26 -20.80 -31.94 0.31
CA LEU A 26 -20.79 -30.54 -0.10
C LEU A 26 -22.17 -30.08 -0.58
N ARG A 27 -22.93 -29.44 0.31
CA ARG A 27 -24.10 -28.65 -0.07
C ARG A 27 -23.63 -27.32 -0.67
N LEU A 28 -23.61 -27.23 -1.99
CA LEU A 28 -23.44 -25.98 -2.70
C LEU A 28 -24.65 -25.08 -2.45
N LEU A 29 -24.54 -24.17 -1.49
CA LEU A 29 -25.50 -23.08 -1.31
C LEU A 29 -25.24 -22.04 -2.40
N THR A 30 -25.91 -22.20 -3.54
CA THR A 30 -25.86 -21.25 -4.66
C THR A 30 -26.70 -19.99 -4.40
N GLN A 31 -27.67 -20.08 -3.48
CA GLN A 31 -28.51 -18.98 -3.06
C GLN A 31 -28.13 -18.58 -1.63
N TYR A 32 -27.57 -17.39 -1.49
CA TYR A 32 -27.35 -16.76 -0.19
C TYR A 32 -28.09 -15.42 -0.17
N GLY A 33 -28.90 -15.20 0.87
CA GLY A 33 -29.57 -13.92 1.09
C GLY A 33 -28.62 -13.00 1.83
N LEU A 34 -28.22 -11.89 1.21
CA LEU A 34 -27.54 -10.82 1.93
C LEU A 34 -28.55 -10.15 2.88
N ASN A 35 -28.16 -9.92 4.13
CA ASN A 35 -29.03 -9.27 5.11
C ASN A 35 -29.31 -7.82 4.67
N PRO A 36 -30.57 -7.44 4.37
CA PRO A 36 -30.91 -6.11 3.85
C PRO A 36 -30.68 -4.97 4.85
N LEU A 37 -30.56 -5.27 6.15
CA LEU A 37 -30.28 -4.30 7.21
C LEU A 37 -28.78 -4.13 7.49
N ARG A 38 -27.93 -5.01 6.94
CA ARG A 38 -26.47 -4.88 7.00
C ARG A 38 -25.96 -4.45 5.64
N ARG A 39 -25.49 -3.20 5.54
CA ARG A 39 -24.68 -2.76 4.38
C ARG A 39 -23.44 -3.64 4.31
N VAL A 40 -23.48 -4.65 3.46
CA VAL A 40 -22.28 -5.36 3.01
C VAL A 40 -21.42 -4.30 2.37
N HIS A 41 -20.32 -3.93 3.02
CA HIS A 41 -19.33 -3.06 2.40
C HIS A 41 -18.87 -3.85 1.18
N THR A 42 -19.13 -3.30 0.01
CA THR A 42 -18.72 -3.87 -1.28
C THR A 42 -17.30 -4.38 -1.12
N VAL A 43 -17.10 -5.67 -1.38
CA VAL A 43 -15.77 -6.29 -1.43
C VAL A 43 -14.87 -5.33 -2.18
N THR A 44 -13.85 -4.80 -1.49
CA THR A 44 -12.95 -3.85 -2.11
C THR A 44 -12.34 -4.53 -3.32
N LYS A 45 -12.48 -3.88 -4.49
CA LYS A 45 -11.92 -4.41 -5.74
C LYS A 45 -10.44 -4.70 -5.53
N LYS A 46 -9.91 -5.66 -6.28
CA LYS A 46 -8.48 -5.96 -6.25
C LYS A 46 -7.73 -4.67 -6.57
N PRO A 47 -6.84 -4.17 -5.68
CA PRO A 47 -6.32 -2.80 -5.76
C PRO A 47 -5.54 -2.48 -7.04
N MET A 48 -5.12 -3.50 -7.79
CA MET A 48 -4.35 -3.37 -9.04
C MET A 48 -5.03 -4.03 -10.24
N SER A 49 -6.34 -4.33 -10.18
CA SER A 49 -7.05 -4.89 -11.33
C SER A 49 -7.26 -3.80 -12.38
N TRP A 50 -6.43 -3.82 -13.42
CA TRP A 50 -6.46 -2.84 -14.50
C TRP A 50 -7.84 -2.72 -15.16
N HIS A 51 -8.57 -3.83 -15.27
CA HIS A 51 -9.89 -3.93 -15.88
C HIS A 51 -11.03 -3.39 -15.01
N ASP A 52 -10.79 -3.17 -13.70
CA ASP A 52 -11.79 -2.67 -12.75
C ASP A 52 -11.60 -1.19 -12.40
N ASN A 53 -10.55 -0.55 -12.94
CA ASN A 53 -10.23 0.87 -12.79
C ASN A 53 -11.20 1.71 -13.64
N ILE A 54 -12.43 1.86 -13.15
CA ILE A 54 -13.31 2.93 -13.61
C ILE A 54 -12.71 4.21 -13.01
N GLU A 55 -12.24 5.09 -13.88
CA GLU A 55 -11.70 6.40 -13.50
C GLU A 55 -12.87 7.29 -13.07
N GLU A 56 -13.35 7.08 -11.86
CA GLU A 56 -14.29 7.98 -11.22
C GLU A 56 -13.54 9.27 -10.87
N PRO A 57 -14.11 10.46 -11.17
CA PRO A 57 -13.51 11.71 -10.76
C PRO A 57 -13.40 11.69 -9.23
N ALA A 58 -12.16 11.78 -8.73
CA ALA A 58 -11.91 11.77 -7.30
C ALA A 58 -12.62 12.96 -6.63
N ASP A 59 -13.20 12.73 -5.46
CA ASP A 59 -13.87 13.78 -4.67
C ASP A 59 -12.89 14.94 -4.43
N GLU A 60 -13.23 16.12 -4.93
CA GLU A 60 -12.42 17.34 -4.80
C GLU A 60 -12.10 17.65 -3.34
N LYS A 61 -13.04 17.37 -2.42
CA LYS A 61 -12.82 17.57 -0.99
C LYS A 61 -11.71 16.66 -0.47
N PHE A 62 -11.69 15.40 -0.91
CA PHE A 62 -10.67 14.44 -0.52
C PHE A 62 -9.30 14.81 -1.10
N LEU A 63 -9.25 15.22 -2.37
CA LEU A 63 -8.03 15.73 -2.99
C LEU A 63 -7.48 16.94 -2.24
N ASN A 64 -8.34 17.90 -1.89
CA ASN A 64 -7.94 19.08 -1.12
C ASN A 64 -7.35 18.73 0.26
N VAL A 65 -7.88 17.71 0.94
CA VAL A 65 -7.32 17.23 2.21
C VAL A 65 -5.93 16.63 2.00
N ILE A 66 -5.73 15.82 0.95
CA ILE A 66 -4.41 15.25 0.64
C ILE A 66 -3.41 16.35 0.30
N HIS A 67 -3.79 17.29 -0.56
CA HIS A 67 -2.94 18.42 -0.92
C HIS A 67 -2.58 19.26 0.29
N HIS A 68 -3.56 19.58 1.13
CA HIS A 68 -3.32 20.28 2.39
C HIS A 68 -2.38 19.49 3.32
N ALA A 69 -2.55 18.17 3.44
CA ALA A 69 -1.68 17.32 4.24
C ALA A 69 -0.25 17.22 3.69
N ALA A 70 -0.04 17.43 2.39
CA ALA A 70 1.28 17.42 1.75
C ALA A 70 2.02 18.77 1.85
N LEU A 71 1.37 19.86 2.28
CA LEU A 71 2.04 21.16 2.43
C LEU A 71 3.17 21.11 3.46
N GLU A 72 4.06 22.11 3.40
CA GLU A 72 5.09 22.32 4.42
C GLU A 72 4.46 22.74 5.75
N PRO A 73 5.06 22.38 6.91
CA PRO A 73 4.55 22.77 8.22
C PRO A 73 4.32 24.28 8.39
N THR A 74 5.24 25.10 7.87
CA THR A 74 5.18 26.57 7.90
C THR A 74 4.01 27.16 7.12
N LYS A 75 3.47 26.41 6.16
CA LYS A 75 2.27 26.81 5.39
C LYS A 75 0.97 26.37 6.07
N LYS A 76 1.03 25.41 7.00
CA LYS A 76 -0.14 24.86 7.71
C LYS A 76 -0.38 25.53 9.06
N TYR A 77 0.70 25.81 9.78
CA TYR A 77 0.64 26.29 11.16
C TYR A 77 1.38 27.62 11.28
N SER A 78 0.88 28.50 12.15
CA SER A 78 1.53 29.77 12.47
C SER A 78 2.80 29.58 13.29
N GLU A 79 2.89 28.48 14.04
CA GLU A 79 3.96 28.17 14.97
C GLU A 79 4.30 26.67 14.92
N PRO A 80 5.55 26.28 15.23
CA PRO A 80 5.96 24.88 15.25
C PRO A 80 5.15 24.10 16.28
N GLN A 81 4.64 22.94 15.87
CA GLN A 81 3.80 22.09 16.73
C GLN A 81 4.63 21.05 17.49
N THR A 82 5.87 20.81 17.08
CA THR A 82 6.77 19.84 17.70
C THR A 82 8.20 20.38 17.76
N GLU A 83 8.99 19.92 18.72
CA GLU A 83 10.40 20.30 18.87
C GLU A 83 11.21 20.04 17.60
N SER A 84 10.92 18.96 16.87
CA SER A 84 11.58 18.69 15.60
C SER A 84 11.25 19.72 14.51
N GLN A 85 10.06 20.31 14.53
CA GLN A 85 9.71 21.39 13.61
C GLN A 85 10.43 22.69 13.96
N GLU A 86 10.69 22.96 15.24
CA GLU A 86 11.41 24.18 15.67
C GLU A 86 12.80 24.29 15.00
N ILE A 87 13.54 23.18 14.92
CA ILE A 87 14.87 23.14 14.31
C ILE A 87 14.85 23.60 12.85
N GLY A 88 13.82 23.19 12.11
CA GLY A 88 13.67 23.47 10.68
C GLY A 88 12.69 24.59 10.36
N TRP A 89 12.21 25.33 11.35
CA TRP A 89 11.13 26.30 11.16
C TRP A 89 11.57 27.50 10.32
N ASN A 90 12.75 28.04 10.63
CA ASN A 90 13.37 29.15 9.92
C ASN A 90 14.53 28.63 9.06
N THR A 91 14.25 28.26 7.82
CA THR A 91 15.26 27.74 6.88
C THR A 91 16.03 28.82 6.14
N THR A 92 15.53 30.06 6.15
CA THR A 92 16.19 31.20 5.50
C THR A 92 17.48 31.55 6.25
N PRO A 93 18.65 31.51 5.60
CA PRO A 93 19.90 31.85 6.25
C PRO A 93 19.91 33.34 6.62
N LEU A 94 20.56 33.69 7.74
CA LEU A 94 20.66 35.07 8.20
C LEU A 94 21.49 35.95 7.24
N ILE A 95 22.44 35.34 6.54
CA ILE A 95 23.27 35.98 5.53
C ILE A 95 22.96 35.29 4.21
N ASP A 96 22.62 36.06 3.19
CA ASP A 96 22.47 35.52 1.85
C ASP A 96 23.84 35.12 1.31
N ILE A 97 24.01 33.84 0.99
CA ILE A 97 25.27 33.30 0.51
C ILE A 97 25.19 33.22 -1.01
N ASP A 98 25.91 34.12 -1.68
CA ASP A 98 26.10 34.03 -3.12
C ASP A 98 26.95 32.80 -3.45
N ARG A 99 26.28 31.73 -3.89
CA ARG A 99 26.93 30.48 -4.35
C ARG A 99 27.61 30.62 -5.70
N THR A 100 27.46 31.75 -6.39
CA THR A 100 28.16 32.02 -7.65
C THR A 100 29.51 32.70 -7.43
N ASP A 101 29.69 33.39 -6.29
CA ASP A 101 30.96 34.03 -5.96
C ASP A 101 32.04 32.99 -5.61
N ARG A 102 32.95 32.77 -6.56
CA ARG A 102 34.09 31.85 -6.43
C ARG A 102 35.12 32.30 -5.39
N ARG A 103 35.02 33.53 -4.87
CA ARG A 103 35.90 34.03 -3.79
C ARG A 103 35.46 33.54 -2.41
N LEU A 104 34.18 33.22 -2.25
CA LEU A 104 33.60 32.85 -0.94
C LEU A 104 32.98 31.45 -0.95
N TYR A 105 32.62 30.91 -2.12
CA TYR A 105 32.01 29.60 -2.25
C TYR A 105 32.99 28.54 -2.79
N PHE A 106 33.49 27.69 -1.89
CA PHE A 106 34.45 26.62 -2.19
C PHE A 106 33.89 25.21 -1.89
N PRO A 107 32.90 24.71 -2.65
CA PRO A 107 32.37 23.37 -2.43
C PRO A 107 33.40 22.31 -2.81
N ARG A 108 33.43 21.21 -2.04
CA ARG A 108 34.23 20.03 -2.41
C ARG A 108 33.67 19.43 -3.69
N ARG A 109 34.50 19.30 -4.72
CA ARG A 109 34.15 18.65 -5.98
C ARG A 109 34.82 17.28 -6.02
N LYS A 110 34.03 16.24 -6.22
CA LYS A 110 34.54 14.91 -6.51
C LYS A 110 35.01 14.87 -7.96
N THR A 111 36.08 14.14 -8.22
CA THR A 111 36.64 13.92 -9.56
C THR A 111 36.75 12.42 -9.78
N GLU A 112 37.06 11.97 -11.00
CA GLU A 112 37.19 10.52 -11.26
C GLU A 112 38.25 9.84 -10.37
N ILE A 113 39.20 10.62 -9.85
CA ILE A 113 40.29 10.16 -8.98
C ILE A 113 39.89 10.17 -7.49
N THR A 114 38.89 10.96 -7.08
CA THR A 114 38.53 11.23 -5.65
C THR A 114 37.03 11.09 -5.38
#